data_AF-A0A3A0A1I7-F1
#
_entry.id   AF-A0A3A0A1I7-F1
#
_cell.length_a   1.000
_cell.length_b   1.000
_cell.length_c   1.000
_cell.angle_alpha   90.00
_cell.angle_beta   90.00
_cell.angle_gamma   90.00
#
_symmetry.space_group_name_H-M   'P 1'
#
loop_
_entity.id
_entity.type
_entity.pdbx_description
1 polymer ?
#
loop_
_entity_poly.entity_id
_entity_poly.type
_entity_poly.pdbx_seq_one_letter_code
_entity_poly.pdbx_strand_id
1 'polypeptide(L)'
;MMPLRYWCFVSLALGLTAFVGYGTYRTALLLRTWRPDRNILLLPGENLARLALILLCVGLGLLSGLAPAQLGWQWGAIAPQILGGSAAGVVLALIFYAATRWVVAAGGERFYSPTVLEIIVPRSQAEFWAVAAVMLSVVLLEELLFRSLLLGGLLPILPAPLLILAGGLLFGAMHSPQGVWGMVGAGLAGIG
;
A
#
# COMPACT_ATOMS: atom_id res chain seq x y z
N MET A 1 15.68 -2.73 -28.31
CA MET A 1 16.32 -2.12 -27.13
C MET A 1 15.35 -1.13 -26.52
N MET A 2 15.15 -1.15 -25.20
CA MET A 2 14.28 -0.17 -24.53
C MET A 2 14.93 1.22 -24.52
N PRO A 3 14.15 2.32 -24.62
CA PRO A 3 14.70 3.67 -24.64
C PRO A 3 15.33 4.03 -23.28
N LEU A 4 16.34 4.90 -23.27
CA LEU A 4 17.00 5.40 -22.04
C LEU A 4 15.98 5.95 -21.02
N ARG A 5 14.95 6.63 -21.53
CA ARG A 5 13.84 7.14 -20.73
C ARG A 5 13.15 6.05 -19.90
N TYR A 6 12.95 4.87 -20.47
CA TYR A 6 12.32 3.75 -19.77
C TYR A 6 13.23 3.20 -18.66
N TRP A 7 14.53 3.06 -18.91
CA TRP A 7 15.47 2.65 -17.87
C TRP A 7 15.57 3.65 -16.72
N CYS A 8 15.51 4.95 -17.02
CA CYS A 8 15.41 5.99 -16.00
C CYS A 8 14.16 5.80 -15.13
N PHE A 9 13.00 5.55 -15.75
CA PHE A 9 11.78 5.18 -15.03
C PHE A 9 11.98 3.95 -14.12
N VAL A 10 12.54 2.85 -14.64
CA VAL A 10 12.76 1.62 -13.86
C VAL A 10 13.63 1.89 -12.63
N SER A 11 14.77 2.56 -12.82
CA SER A 11 15.68 2.89 -11.72
C SER A 11 15.01 3.79 -10.67
N LEU A 12 14.26 4.80 -11.10
CA LEU A 12 13.56 5.71 -10.19
C LEU A 12 12.38 5.05 -9.48
N ALA A 13 11.63 4.18 -10.15
CA ALA A 13 10.53 3.43 -9.54
C ALA A 13 11.05 2.49 -8.44
N LEU A 14 12.11 1.71 -8.74
CA LEU A 14 12.75 0.86 -7.74
C LEU A 14 13.37 1.66 -6.59
N GLY A 15 14.00 2.79 -6.90
CA GLY A 15 14.55 3.72 -5.90
C GLY A 15 13.46 4.29 -4.99
N LEU A 16 12.31 4.68 -5.57
CA LEU A 16 11.15 5.16 -4.82
C LEU A 16 10.58 4.06 -3.92
N THR A 17 10.42 2.85 -4.45
CA THR A 17 9.95 1.70 -3.68
C THR A 17 10.89 1.42 -2.49
N ALA A 18 12.21 1.42 -2.71
CA ALA A 18 13.18 1.25 -1.65
C ALA A 18 13.12 2.38 -0.61
N PHE A 19 12.96 3.63 -1.06
CA PHE A 19 12.80 4.79 -0.18
C PHE A 19 11.56 4.68 0.71
N VAL A 20 10.40 4.37 0.12
CA VAL A 20 9.15 4.19 0.88
C VAL A 20 9.27 3.00 1.83
N GLY A 21 9.78 1.86 1.37
CA GLY A 21 9.99 0.68 2.21
C GLY A 21 10.93 0.94 3.39
N TYR A 22 12.02 1.66 3.17
CA TYR A 22 12.92 2.10 4.24
C TYR A 22 12.23 3.07 5.20
N GLY A 23 11.46 4.04 4.69
CA GLY A 23 10.66 4.95 5.51
C GLY A 23 9.69 4.19 6.42
N THR A 24 8.94 3.22 5.86
CA THR A 24 8.03 2.37 6.62
C THR A 24 8.77 1.57 7.69
N TYR A 25 9.93 0.99 7.38
CA TYR A 25 10.78 0.31 8.36
C TYR A 25 11.25 1.24 9.49
N ARG A 26 11.69 2.46 9.16
CA ARG A 26 12.12 3.44 10.17
C ARG A 26 10.97 3.90 11.04
N THR A 27 9.78 4.11 10.48
CA THR A 27 8.57 4.40 11.24
C THR A 27 8.21 3.22 12.15
N ALA A 28 8.37 1.98 11.70
CA ALA A 28 8.19 0.79 12.54
C ALA A 28 9.07 0.82 13.79
N LEU A 29 10.34 1.16 13.62
CA LEU A 29 11.29 1.27 14.73
C LEU A 29 10.93 2.43 15.67
N LEU A 30 10.55 3.58 15.11
CA LEU A 30 10.13 4.74 15.91
C LEU A 30 8.93 4.40 16.79
N LEU A 31 7.91 3.73 16.23
CA LEU A 31 6.68 3.36 16.94
C LEU A 31 6.90 2.36 18.08
N ARG A 32 8.07 1.72 18.18
CA ARG A 32 8.43 0.90 19.35
C ARG A 32 8.74 1.71 20.59
N THR A 33 9.14 2.98 20.41
CA THR A 33 9.61 3.85 21.50
C THR A 33 8.76 5.10 21.66
N TRP A 34 8.07 5.52 20.60
CA TRP A 34 7.21 6.68 20.58
C TRP A 34 5.77 6.27 20.28
N ARG A 35 4.85 6.72 21.14
CA ARG A 35 3.41 6.58 20.92
C ARG A 35 2.82 7.97 20.66
N PRO A 36 2.33 8.25 19.46
CA PRO A 36 1.69 9.53 19.18
C PRO A 36 0.39 9.67 19.97
N ASP A 37 0.10 10.90 20.36
CA ASP A 37 -1.12 11.30 21.06
C ASP A 37 -2.33 11.41 20.12
N ARG A 38 -2.08 11.50 18.81
CA ARG A 38 -3.05 11.70 17.73
C ARG A 38 -2.94 10.62 16.66
N ASN A 39 -3.98 10.55 15.84
CA ASN A 39 -4.01 9.66 14.69
C ASN A 39 -2.99 10.06 13.63
N ILE A 40 -2.03 9.19 13.36
CA ILE A 40 -0.91 9.46 12.46
C ILE A 40 -1.36 9.72 11.01
N LEU A 41 -2.48 9.13 10.60
CA LEU A 41 -3.02 9.31 9.25
C LEU A 41 -3.50 10.75 9.02
N LEU A 42 -3.90 11.44 10.09
CA LEU A 42 -4.43 12.79 10.01
C LEU A 42 -3.35 13.87 10.17
N LEU A 43 -2.09 13.49 10.36
CA LEU A 43 -0.99 14.44 10.46
C LEU A 43 -0.82 15.18 9.12
N PRO A 44 -0.85 16.52 9.09
CA PRO A 44 -0.74 17.28 7.84
C PRO A 44 0.55 17.00 7.07
N GLY A 45 1.67 16.82 7.78
CA GLY A 45 2.96 16.48 7.17
C GLY A 45 2.95 15.14 6.45
N GLU A 46 2.34 14.12 7.06
CA GLU A 46 2.18 12.79 6.45
C GLU A 46 1.29 12.86 5.20
N ASN A 47 0.20 13.64 5.28
CA ASN A 47 -0.69 13.82 4.13
C ASN A 47 -0.01 14.58 2.98
N LEU A 48 0.78 15.61 3.28
CA LEU A 48 1.55 16.34 2.27
C LEU A 48 2.62 15.45 1.62
N ALA A 49 3.36 14.68 2.43
CA ALA A 49 4.33 13.72 1.93
C ALA A 49 3.66 12.67 1.03
N ARG A 50 2.48 12.17 1.42
CA ARG A 50 1.71 11.21 0.62
C ARG A 50 1.26 11.80 -0.72
N LEU A 51 0.76 13.04 -0.73
CA LEU A 51 0.39 13.73 -1.96
C LEU A 51 1.61 13.92 -2.88
N ALA A 52 2.77 14.29 -2.32
CA ALA A 52 4.01 14.38 -3.08
C ALA A 52 4.42 13.03 -3.69
N LEU A 53 4.29 11.92 -2.94
CA LEU A 53 4.55 10.58 -3.43
C LEU A 53 3.57 10.16 -4.53
N ILE A 54 2.28 10.48 -4.42
CA ILE A 54 1.28 10.24 -5.46
C ILE A 54 1.67 10.97 -6.75
N LEU A 55 2.00 12.26 -6.65
CA LEU A 55 2.43 13.06 -7.80
C LEU A 55 3.71 12.51 -8.43
N LEU A 56 4.66 12.07 -7.61
CA LEU A 56 5.87 11.41 -8.08
C LEU A 56 5.55 10.10 -8.81
N CYS A 57 4.64 9.27 -8.29
CA CYS A 57 4.23 8.04 -8.95
C CYS A 57 3.59 8.31 -10.33
N VAL A 58 2.68 9.29 -10.41
CA VAL A 58 2.09 9.72 -11.68
C VAL A 58 3.17 10.23 -12.64
N GLY A 59 4.09 11.07 -12.16
CA GLY A 59 5.22 11.57 -12.94
C GLY A 59 6.11 10.46 -13.49
N LEU A 60 6.41 9.43 -12.68
CA LEU A 60 7.17 8.26 -13.11
C LEU A 60 6.41 7.42 -14.13
N GLY A 61 5.10 7.23 -13.96
CA GLY A 61 4.26 6.55 -14.95
C GLY A 61 4.28 7.27 -16.30
N LEU A 62 4.18 8.60 -16.31
CA LEU A 62 4.31 9.40 -17.52
C LEU A 62 5.73 9.32 -18.12
N LEU A 63 6.77 9.36 -17.27
CA LEU A 63 8.17 9.23 -17.69
C LEU A 63 8.41 7.89 -18.39
N SER A 64 7.78 6.79 -17.94
CA SER A 64 7.94 5.47 -18.55
C SER A 64 7.69 5.47 -20.05
N GLY A 65 6.76 6.32 -20.52
CA GLY A 65 6.32 6.37 -21.91
C GLY A 65 5.48 5.18 -22.34
N LEU A 66 5.04 4.34 -21.39
CA LEU A 66 4.13 3.24 -21.65
C LEU A 66 2.71 3.75 -21.89
N ALA A 67 1.90 2.94 -22.56
CA ALA A 67 0.49 3.25 -22.76
C ALA A 67 -0.25 3.30 -21.40
N PRO A 68 -1.19 4.23 -21.17
CA PRO A 68 -1.98 4.31 -19.94
C PRO A 68 -2.67 2.98 -19.58
N ALA A 69 -3.13 2.23 -20.59
CA ALA A 69 -3.75 0.93 -20.42
C ALA A 69 -2.84 -0.10 -19.73
N GLN A 70 -1.54 -0.06 -20.01
CA GLN A 70 -0.54 -0.95 -19.39
C GLN A 70 -0.26 -0.59 -17.94
N LEU A 71 -0.38 0.70 -17.60
CA LEU A 71 -0.25 1.21 -16.23
C LEU A 71 -1.56 1.07 -15.43
N GLY A 72 -2.62 0.50 -16.02
CA GLY A 72 -3.93 0.37 -15.40
C GLY A 72 -4.74 1.68 -15.35
N TRP A 73 -4.31 2.73 -16.04
CA TRP A 73 -4.97 4.03 -16.06
C TRP A 73 -6.09 4.05 -17.11
N GLN A 74 -7.18 3.36 -16.80
CA GLN A 74 -8.33 3.23 -17.70
C GLN A 74 -9.59 3.77 -17.02
N TRP A 75 -10.43 4.46 -17.81
CA TRP A 75 -11.68 5.07 -17.35
C TRP A 75 -12.93 4.27 -17.79
N GLY A 76 -12.75 3.07 -18.33
CA GLY A 76 -13.84 2.22 -18.76
C GLY A 76 -14.50 1.51 -17.58
N ALA A 77 -15.84 1.48 -17.54
CA ALA A 77 -16.62 0.71 -16.57
C ALA A 77 -16.30 1.04 -15.08
N ILE A 78 -16.13 2.33 -14.78
CA ILE A 78 -15.78 2.84 -13.43
C ILE A 78 -16.76 2.34 -12.37
N ALA A 79 -18.08 2.48 -12.60
CA ALA A 79 -19.09 2.10 -11.62
C ALA A 79 -19.00 0.62 -11.19
N PRO A 80 -19.03 -0.37 -12.12
CA PRO A 80 -18.88 -1.77 -11.72
C PRO A 80 -17.49 -2.10 -11.14
N GLN A 81 -16.42 -1.39 -11.53
CA GLN A 81 -15.11 -1.56 -10.91
C GLN A 81 -15.08 -1.05 -9.47
N ILE A 82 -15.65 0.13 -9.20
CA ILE A 82 -15.76 0.67 -7.84
C ILE A 82 -16.62 -0.25 -6.98
N LEU A 83 -17.77 -0.70 -7.49
CA LEU A 83 -18.66 -1.61 -6.76
C LEU A 83 -17.97 -2.96 -6.48
N GLY A 84 -17.35 -3.56 -7.50
CA GLY A 84 -16.63 -4.83 -7.38
C GLY A 84 -15.44 -4.73 -6.41
N GLY A 85 -14.64 -3.68 -6.54
CA GLY A 85 -13.50 -3.41 -5.66
C GLY A 85 -13.94 -3.14 -4.21
N SER A 86 -15.02 -2.38 -4.02
CA SER A 86 -15.58 -2.13 -2.69
C SER A 86 -16.12 -3.40 -2.06
N ALA A 87 -16.86 -4.23 -2.81
CA ALA A 87 -17.38 -5.50 -2.34
C ALA A 87 -16.25 -6.48 -1.97
N ALA A 88 -15.25 -6.63 -2.84
CA ALA A 88 -14.06 -7.43 -2.58
C ALA A 88 -13.30 -6.92 -1.34
N GLY A 89 -13.14 -5.60 -1.22
CA GLY A 89 -12.50 -4.95 -0.07
C GLY A 89 -13.24 -5.23 1.24
N VAL A 90 -14.58 -5.16 1.25
CA VAL A 90 -15.38 -5.49 2.43
C VAL A 90 -15.24 -6.97 2.80
N VAL A 91 -15.32 -7.88 1.83
CA VAL A 91 -15.13 -9.32 2.07
C VAL A 91 -13.75 -9.59 2.64
N LEU A 92 -12.71 -9.00 2.05
CA LEU A 92 -11.33 -9.15 2.50
C LEU A 92 -11.13 -8.57 3.90
N ALA A 93 -11.71 -7.41 4.20
CA ALA A 93 -11.67 -6.80 5.53
C ALA A 93 -12.33 -7.69 6.58
N LEU A 94 -13.47 -8.31 6.27
CA LEU A 94 -14.14 -9.26 7.17
C LEU A 94 -13.31 -10.52 7.41
N ILE A 95 -12.69 -11.07 6.36
CA ILE A 95 -11.78 -12.22 6.47
C ILE A 95 -10.59 -11.85 7.36
N PHE A 96 -9.94 -10.71 7.11
CA PHE A 96 -8.81 -10.26 7.94
C PHE A 96 -9.21 -10.02 9.37
N TYR A 97 -10.37 -9.39 9.62
CA TYR A 97 -10.86 -9.17 10.97
C TYR A 97 -11.07 -10.50 11.71
N ALA A 98 -11.78 -11.45 11.09
CA ALA A 98 -12.05 -12.77 11.69
C ALA A 98 -10.76 -13.56 11.92
N ALA A 99 -9.87 -13.60 10.93
CA ALA A 99 -8.59 -14.30 11.03
C ALA A 99 -7.68 -13.66 12.08
N THR A 100 -7.61 -12.32 12.16
CA THR A 100 -6.83 -11.61 13.19
C THR A 100 -7.37 -11.93 14.59
N ARG A 101 -8.69 -11.90 14.78
CA ARG A 101 -9.33 -12.28 16.05
C ARG A 101 -8.99 -13.72 16.44
N TRP A 102 -9.01 -14.64 15.50
CA TRP A 102 -8.66 -16.04 15.73
C TRP A 102 -7.17 -16.21 16.08
N VAL A 103 -6.26 -15.57 15.33
CA VAL A 103 -4.80 -15.62 15.59
C VAL A 103 -4.47 -15.05 16.98
N VAL A 104 -5.08 -13.92 17.35
CA VAL A 104 -4.88 -13.32 18.67
C VAL A 104 -5.43 -14.22 19.78
N ALA A 105 -6.60 -14.84 19.58
CA ALA A 105 -7.17 -15.77 20.55
C ALA A 105 -6.32 -17.05 20.72
N ALA A 106 -5.73 -17.56 19.64
CA ALA A 106 -4.94 -18.80 19.65
C ALA A 106 -3.47 -18.61 20.06
N GLY A 107 -2.87 -17.45 19.76
CA GLY A 107 -1.44 -17.22 19.89
C GLY A 107 -1.03 -15.98 20.71
N GLY A 108 -1.99 -15.23 21.24
CA GLY A 108 -1.75 -13.98 21.96
C GLY A 108 -1.10 -12.88 21.10
N GLU A 109 -0.43 -11.93 21.75
CA GLU A 109 0.26 -10.81 21.08
C GLU A 109 1.54 -11.21 20.31
N ARG A 110 1.91 -12.50 20.33
CA ARG A 110 3.13 -12.99 19.68
C ARG A 110 3.14 -12.76 18.17
N PHE A 111 1.97 -12.76 17.53
CA PHE A 111 1.84 -12.74 16.06
C PHE A 111 1.26 -11.44 15.51
N TYR A 112 0.70 -10.58 16.38
CA TYR A 112 0.04 -9.34 15.99
C TYR A 112 0.30 -8.24 17.01
N SER A 113 0.77 -7.08 16.55
CA SER A 113 0.95 -5.89 17.40
C SER A 113 -0.30 -5.01 17.34
N PRO A 114 -1.03 -4.83 18.45
CA PRO A 114 -2.21 -3.95 18.46
C PRO A 114 -1.82 -2.47 18.34
N THR A 115 -0.54 -2.15 18.57
CA THR A 115 -0.04 -0.77 18.57
C THR A 115 -0.45 -0.05 17.31
N VAL A 116 -0.27 -0.63 16.12
CA VAL A 116 -0.64 0.02 14.85
C VAL A 116 -2.14 0.31 14.75
N LEU A 117 -3.01 -0.58 15.24
CA LEU A 117 -4.46 -0.33 15.26
C LEU A 117 -4.80 0.83 16.19
N GLU A 118 -4.23 0.85 17.39
CA GLU A 118 -4.51 1.89 18.39
C GLU A 118 -4.20 3.31 17.89
N ILE A 119 -3.26 3.43 16.95
CA ILE A 119 -2.84 4.72 16.36
C ILE A 119 -3.70 5.17 15.20
N ILE A 120 -4.36 4.26 14.49
CA ILE A 120 -5.12 4.57 13.26
C ILE A 120 -6.62 4.51 13.47
N VAL A 121 -7.09 3.82 14.51
CA VAL A 121 -8.52 3.69 14.82
C VAL A 121 -9.07 5.07 15.21
N PRO A 122 -10.11 5.56 14.52
CA PRO A 122 -10.71 6.85 14.81
C PRO A 122 -11.36 6.86 16.20
N ARG A 123 -11.17 7.94 16.96
CA ARG A 123 -11.71 8.10 18.33
C ARG A 123 -13.03 8.87 18.38
N SER A 124 -13.44 9.47 17.27
CA SER A 124 -14.68 10.23 17.13
C SER A 124 -15.29 10.08 15.74
N GLN A 125 -16.56 10.48 15.58
CA GLN A 125 -17.23 10.44 14.28
C GLN A 125 -16.58 11.38 13.25
N ALA A 126 -16.12 12.56 13.68
CA ALA A 126 -15.39 13.47 12.80
C ALA A 126 -14.07 12.85 12.34
N GLU A 127 -13.35 12.21 13.26
CA GLU A 127 -12.11 11.50 12.95
C GLU A 127 -12.36 10.31 12.01
N PHE A 128 -13.47 9.60 12.17
CA PHE A 128 -13.85 8.49 11.28
C PHE A 128 -13.95 8.95 9.84
N TRP A 129 -14.68 10.04 9.56
CA TRP A 129 -14.80 10.57 8.21
C TRP A 129 -13.49 11.11 7.67
N ALA A 130 -12.68 11.76 8.51
CA ALA A 130 -11.36 12.23 8.12
C ALA A 130 -10.42 11.06 7.75
N VAL A 131 -10.38 10.01 8.57
CA VAL A 131 -9.61 8.79 8.30
C VAL A 131 -10.10 8.13 7.02
N ALA A 132 -11.41 7.96 6.85
CA ALA A 132 -12.00 7.38 5.64
C ALA A 132 -11.60 8.14 4.38
N ALA A 133 -11.67 9.48 4.41
CA ALA A 133 -11.25 10.32 3.28
C ALA A 133 -9.74 10.17 3.00
N VAL A 134 -8.93 10.14 4.06
CA VAL A 134 -7.48 9.98 3.95
C VAL A 134 -7.10 8.59 3.42
N MET A 135 -7.84 7.54 3.77
CA MET A 135 -7.61 6.18 3.26
C MET A 135 -7.69 6.10 1.73
N LEU A 136 -8.52 6.93 1.08
CA LEU A 136 -8.55 6.99 -0.38
C LEU A 136 -7.17 7.35 -0.96
N SER A 137 -6.45 8.27 -0.32
CA SER A 137 -5.10 8.65 -0.75
C SER A 137 -4.05 7.57 -0.44
N VAL A 138 -4.23 6.80 0.63
CA VAL A 138 -3.36 5.66 0.95
C VAL A 138 -3.52 4.57 -0.10
N VAL A 139 -4.77 4.15 -0.36
CA VAL A 139 -5.07 3.14 -1.38
C VAL A 139 -4.58 3.59 -2.75
N LEU A 140 -4.81 4.86 -3.13
CA LEU A 140 -4.32 5.40 -4.39
C LEU A 140 -2.80 5.31 -4.50
N LEU A 141 -2.06 5.68 -3.44
CA LEU A 141 -0.60 5.59 -3.45
C LEU A 141 -0.13 4.13 -3.60
N GLU A 142 -0.73 3.20 -2.87
CA GLU A 142 -0.39 1.79 -2.94
C GLU A 142 -0.67 1.20 -4.33
N GLU A 143 -1.84 1.48 -4.90
CA GLU A 143 -2.21 1.06 -6.25
C GLU A 143 -1.28 1.63 -7.31
N LEU A 144 -0.94 2.93 -7.21
CA LEU A 144 0.02 3.55 -8.11
C LEU A 144 1.40 2.90 -7.99
N LEU A 145 1.91 2.70 -6.78
CA LEU A 145 3.25 2.16 -6.60
C LEU A 145 3.32 0.68 -7.03
N PHE A 146 2.46 -0.17 -6.49
CA PHE A 146 2.57 -1.62 -6.65
C PHE A 146 1.91 -2.15 -7.92
N ARG A 147 0.68 -1.73 -8.23
CA ARG A 147 -0.05 -2.24 -9.41
C ARG A 147 0.32 -1.47 -10.67
N SER A 148 0.43 -0.15 -10.61
CA SER A 148 0.73 0.66 -11.78
C SER A 148 2.22 0.62 -12.15
N LEU A 149 3.11 1.11 -11.28
CA LEU A 149 4.53 1.22 -11.62
C LEU A 149 5.27 -0.11 -11.57
N LEU A 150 5.17 -0.85 -10.46
CA LEU A 150 5.94 -2.09 -10.30
C LEU A 150 5.39 -3.23 -11.15
N LEU A 151 4.09 -3.51 -11.09
CA LEU A 151 3.50 -4.55 -11.94
C LEU A 151 3.40 -4.04 -13.40
N GLY A 152 2.53 -3.08 -13.69
CA GLY A 152 2.30 -2.61 -15.06
C GLY A 152 3.56 -2.08 -15.77
N GLY A 153 4.37 -1.28 -15.05
CA GLY A 153 5.56 -0.64 -15.60
C GLY A 153 6.74 -1.57 -15.84
N LEU A 154 6.90 -2.65 -15.07
CA LEU A 154 8.02 -3.60 -15.24
C LEU A 154 7.66 -4.83 -16.09
N LEU A 155 6.39 -5.00 -16.49
CA LEU A 155 5.96 -6.06 -17.43
C LEU A 155 6.82 -6.21 -18.70
N PRO A 156 7.36 -5.12 -19.31
CA PRO A 156 8.21 -5.24 -20.50
C PRO A 156 9.55 -5.96 -20.26
N ILE A 157 9.99 -6.11 -19.00
CA ILE A 157 11.28 -6.70 -18.64
C ILE A 157 11.16 -7.94 -17.76
N LEU A 158 10.04 -8.13 -17.05
CA LEU A 158 9.82 -9.27 -16.15
C LEU A 158 8.40 -9.83 -16.34
N PRO A 159 8.23 -11.16 -16.21
CA PRO A 159 6.92 -11.79 -16.38
C PRO A 159 5.98 -11.47 -15.21
N ALA A 160 4.69 -11.34 -15.50
CA ALA A 160 3.67 -10.97 -14.52
C ALA A 160 3.68 -11.81 -13.22
N PRO A 161 3.77 -13.16 -13.26
CA PRO A 161 3.75 -13.96 -12.04
C PRO A 161 4.90 -13.64 -11.08
N LEU A 162 6.09 -13.31 -11.61
CA LEU A 162 7.24 -12.92 -10.79
C LEU A 162 7.02 -11.55 -10.15
N LEU A 163 6.47 -10.59 -10.91
CA LEU A 163 6.15 -9.25 -10.40
C LEU A 163 5.06 -9.29 -9.33
N ILE A 164 4.03 -10.11 -9.51
CA ILE A 164 2.96 -10.32 -8.52
C ILE A 164 3.54 -10.91 -7.23
N LEU A 165 4.35 -11.97 -7.34
CA LEU A 165 4.95 -12.61 -6.17
C LEU A 165 5.92 -11.66 -5.44
N ALA A 166 6.84 -11.03 -6.18
CA ALA A 166 7.81 -10.11 -5.60
C ALA A 166 7.14 -8.87 -4.99
N GLY A 167 6.15 -8.30 -5.68
CA GLY A 167 5.34 -7.18 -5.21
C GLY A 167 4.57 -7.53 -3.93
N GLY A 168 3.93 -8.71 -3.89
CA GLY A 168 3.23 -9.19 -2.70
C GLY A 168 4.16 -9.41 -1.50
N LEU A 169 5.31 -10.06 -1.72
CA LEU A 169 6.31 -10.25 -0.66
C LEU A 169 6.83 -8.92 -0.10
N LEU A 170 7.11 -7.96 -0.99
CA LEU A 170 7.55 -6.63 -0.61
C LEU A 170 6.46 -5.85 0.14
N PHE A 171 5.22 -5.87 -0.37
CA PHE A 171 4.07 -5.25 0.28
C PHE A 171 3.87 -5.81 1.69
N GLY A 172 3.92 -7.14 1.84
CA GLY A 172 3.91 -7.80 3.13
C GLY A 172 5.06 -7.38 4.04
N ALA A 173 6.29 -7.28 3.53
CA ALA A 173 7.44 -6.84 4.32
C ALA A 173 7.28 -5.40 4.87
N MET A 174 6.68 -4.51 4.08
CA MET A 174 6.36 -3.15 4.52
C MET A 174 5.31 -3.12 5.63
N HIS A 175 4.52 -4.18 5.79
CA HIS A 175 3.57 -4.34 6.89
C HIS A 175 4.16 -4.97 8.16
N SER A 176 5.49 -5.08 8.25
CA SER A 176 6.20 -5.57 9.45
C SER A 176 5.84 -4.90 10.80
N PRO A 177 5.44 -3.61 10.88
CA PRO A 177 4.96 -3.04 12.15
C PRO A 177 3.75 -3.79 12.75
N GLN A 178 2.96 -4.46 11.92
CA GLN A 178 1.74 -5.17 12.34
C GLN A 178 2.05 -6.58 12.87
N GLY A 179 3.31 -7.01 12.85
CA GLY A 179 3.74 -8.36 13.22
C GLY A 179 3.68 -9.35 12.05
N VAL A 180 4.04 -10.60 12.33
CA VAL A 180 4.14 -11.68 11.32
C VAL A 180 2.81 -11.90 10.61
N TRP A 181 1.69 -11.87 11.33
CA TRP A 181 0.37 -12.02 10.73
C TRP A 181 0.05 -10.89 9.75
N GLY A 182 0.35 -9.63 10.11
CA GLY A 182 0.14 -8.50 9.22
C GLY A 182 0.99 -8.57 7.95
N MET A 183 2.25 -9.02 8.07
CA MET A 183 3.12 -9.22 6.90
C MET A 183 2.58 -10.29 5.94
N VAL A 184 2.22 -11.46 6.47
CA VAL A 184 1.72 -12.57 5.66
C VAL A 184 0.37 -12.21 5.05
N GLY A 185 -0.53 -11.65 5.85
CA GLY A 185 -1.85 -11.23 5.43
C GLY A 185 -1.79 -10.20 4.30
N ALA A 186 -1.10 -9.09 4.54
CA ALA A 186 -0.92 -8.06 3.52
C ALA A 186 -0.24 -8.62 2.27
N GLY A 187 0.78 -9.47 2.43
CA GLY A 187 1.47 -10.06 1.28
C GLY A 187 0.58 -10.96 0.42
N LEU A 188 -0.29 -11.78 1.04
CA LEU A 188 -1.28 -12.59 0.33
C LEU A 188 -2.32 -11.72 -0.38
N ALA A 189 -2.80 -10.66 0.27
CA ALA A 189 -3.70 -9.68 -0.35
C ALA A 189 -3.04 -8.97 -1.54
N GLY A 190 -1.75 -8.68 -1.48
CA GLY A 190 -0.99 -8.12 -2.59
C GLY A 190 -0.76 -9.10 -3.75
N ILE A 191 -0.89 -10.41 -3.54
CA ILE A 191 -0.78 -11.42 -4.60
C ILE A 191 -2.12 -11.60 -5.33
N GLY A 192 -3.24 -11.59 -4.59
CA GLY A 192 -4.59 -11.73 -5.15
C GLY A 192 -5.20 -10.40 -5.52
#